data_AF-A0A7L2SNF9-F1
#
_entry.id   AF-A0A7L2SNF9-F1
#
_cell.length_a   1.000
_cell.length_b   1.000
_cell.length_c   1.000
_cell.angle_alpha   90.00
_cell.angle_beta   90.00
_cell.angle_gamma   90.00
#
_symmetry.space_group_name_H-M   'P 1'
#
loop_
_entity.id
_entity.type
_entity.pdbx_description
1 polymer ?
#
loop_
_entity_poly.entity_id
_entity_poly.type
_entity_poly.pdbx_seq_one_letter_code
_entity_poly.pdbx_strand_id
1 'polypeptide(L)'
;GERLEGFERRAMEIFIFFLTLSICSCSGFPAYDYDLPVTQEALNASIARINSQSWSRNLYGVVRSRVMGVDAWDGDAYRLDLQFSIRETVCTKGSGRDPFTCSFKSGPFV
;
A
#
# COMPACT_ATOMS: atom_id res chain seq x y z
N GLY A 1 11.10 -60.27 12.33
CA GLY A 1 10.09 -59.59 11.48
C GLY A 1 9.52 -58.41 12.22
N GLU A 2 8.65 -58.67 13.19
CA GLU A 2 7.81 -57.72 13.95
C GLU A 2 8.45 -56.39 14.42
N ARG A 3 9.73 -56.40 14.85
CA ARG A 3 10.42 -55.20 15.38
C ARG A 3 10.81 -54.19 14.29
N LEU A 4 11.05 -54.65 13.05
CA LEU A 4 11.37 -53.78 11.92
C LEU A 4 10.11 -53.06 11.40
N GLU A 5 8.97 -53.76 11.34
CA GLU A 5 7.69 -53.20 10.87
C GLU A 5 7.15 -52.11 11.81
N GLY A 6 7.42 -52.22 13.12
CA GLY A 6 7.08 -51.18 14.08
C GLY A 6 7.94 -49.91 13.94
N PHE A 7 9.18 -50.03 13.47
CA PHE A 7 10.07 -48.90 13.20
C PHE A 7 9.68 -48.17 11.91
N GLU A 8 9.41 -48.93 10.85
CA GLU A 8 8.95 -48.40 9.56
C GLU A 8 7.61 -47.68 9.66
N ARG A 9 6.67 -48.22 10.47
CA ARG A 9 5.39 -47.57 10.74
C ARG A 9 5.55 -46.22 11.45
N ARG A 10 6.39 -46.17 12.50
CA ARG A 10 6.66 -44.90 13.20
C ARG A 10 7.43 -43.91 12.33
N ALA A 11 8.34 -44.39 11.48
CA ALA A 11 9.04 -43.54 10.52
C ALA A 11 8.06 -42.91 9.52
N MET A 12 7.11 -43.69 8.97
CA MET A 12 6.07 -43.17 8.09
C MET A 12 5.16 -42.14 8.79
N GLU A 13 4.73 -42.39 10.03
CA GLU A 13 3.90 -41.45 10.80
C GLU A 13 4.62 -40.12 11.05
N ILE A 14 5.91 -40.19 11.40
CA ILE A 14 6.75 -39.00 11.58
C ILE A 14 6.90 -38.24 10.26
N PHE A 15 7.15 -38.93 9.15
CA PHE A 15 7.24 -38.31 7.82
C PHE A 15 5.94 -37.61 7.43
N ILE A 16 4.79 -38.25 7.63
CA ILE A 16 3.47 -37.66 7.35
C ILE A 16 3.24 -36.41 8.20
N PHE A 17 3.63 -36.44 9.48
CA PHE A 17 3.51 -35.29 10.37
C PHE A 17 4.38 -34.09 9.93
N PHE A 18 5.61 -34.34 9.47
CA PHE A 18 6.46 -33.28 8.91
C PHE A 18 5.92 -32.72 7.58
N LEU A 19 5.34 -33.57 6.74
CA LEU A 19 4.71 -33.14 5.48
C LEU A 19 3.48 -32.27 5.75
N THR A 20 2.61 -32.64 6.68
CA THR A 20 1.42 -31.84 7.03
C THR A 20 1.76 -30.53 7.72
N LEU A 21 2.79 -30.50 8.57
CA LEU A 21 3.30 -29.27 9.18
C LEU A 21 3.94 -28.33 8.14
N SER A 22 4.65 -28.88 7.15
CA SER A 22 5.25 -28.08 6.07
C SER A 22 4.19 -27.44 5.15
N ILE A 23 3.07 -28.11 4.93
CA ILE A 23 1.95 -27.57 4.13
C ILE A 23 1.19 -26.47 4.90
N CYS A 24 1.11 -26.58 6.23
CA CYS A 24 0.42 -25.61 7.09
C CYS A 24 1.28 -24.39 7.45
N SER A 25 2.59 -24.50 7.32
CA SER A 25 3.52 -23.42 7.60
C SER A 25 3.77 -22.62 6.33
N CYS A 26 3.17 -21.44 6.26
CA CYS A 26 3.59 -20.33 5.40
C CYS A 26 3.08 -20.32 3.95
N SER A 27 1.76 -20.24 3.76
CA SER A 27 1.20 -19.38 2.70
C SER A 27 0.99 -17.96 3.25
N GLY A 28 2.07 -17.38 3.78
CA GLY A 28 2.11 -15.94 4.07
C GLY A 28 2.12 -15.23 2.73
N PHE A 29 1.01 -14.59 2.37
CA PHE A 29 0.94 -13.72 1.19
C PHE A 29 2.09 -12.70 1.30
N PRO A 30 2.98 -12.58 0.30
CA PRO A 30 4.02 -11.57 0.36
C PRO A 30 3.33 -10.22 0.38
N ALA A 31 3.35 -9.56 1.53
CA ALA A 31 3.10 -8.14 1.62
C ALA A 31 4.31 -7.49 0.95
N TYR A 32 4.23 -7.29 -0.37
CA TYR A 32 5.20 -6.49 -1.08
C TYR A 32 5.18 -5.11 -0.44
N ASP A 33 6.27 -4.75 0.22
CA ASP A 33 6.55 -3.38 0.63
C ASP A 33 6.88 -2.63 -0.65
N TYR A 34 5.84 -2.32 -1.42
CA TYR A 34 5.98 -1.53 -2.64
C TYR A 34 6.64 -0.23 -2.24
N ASP A 35 7.78 0.04 -2.87
CA ASP A 35 8.66 1.14 -2.53
C ASP A 35 7.84 2.41 -2.26
N LEU A 36 7.74 2.74 -0.98
CA LEU A 36 7.15 3.96 -0.44
C LEU A 36 7.43 5.20 -1.33
N PRO A 37 8.64 5.41 -1.91
CA PRO A 37 8.89 6.55 -2.78
C PRO A 37 7.98 6.63 -4.02
N VAL A 38 7.65 5.51 -4.67
CA VAL A 38 6.79 5.49 -5.87
C VAL A 38 5.37 5.96 -5.52
N THR A 39 4.85 5.50 -4.38
CA THR A 39 3.52 5.88 -3.92
C THR A 39 3.43 7.37 -3.59
N GLN A 40 4.50 7.92 -3.01
CA GLN A 40 4.63 9.34 -2.67
C GLN A 40 4.68 10.21 -3.93
N GLU A 41 5.44 9.79 -4.94
CA GLU A 41 5.56 10.50 -6.21
C GLU A 41 4.22 10.51 -6.97
N ALA A 42 3.56 9.36 -7.05
CA ALA A 42 2.23 9.24 -7.66
C ALA A 42 1.19 10.12 -6.93
N LEU A 43 1.23 10.16 -5.60
CA LEU A 43 0.37 11.03 -4.80
C LEU A 43 0.66 12.51 -5.07
N ASN A 44 1.94 12.90 -5.15
CA ASN A 44 2.35 14.27 -5.45
C ASN A 44 1.90 14.72 -6.85
N ALA A 45 2.09 13.86 -7.86
CA ALA A 45 1.61 14.11 -9.22
C ALA A 45 0.08 14.26 -9.26
N SER A 46 -0.64 13.41 -8.53
CA SER A 46 -2.11 13.43 -8.46
C SER A 46 -2.63 14.73 -7.82
N ILE A 47 -2.04 15.17 -6.70
CA ILE A 47 -2.47 16.41 -6.05
C ILE A 47 -2.08 17.65 -6.88
N ALA A 48 -0.93 17.64 -7.55
CA ALA A 48 -0.52 18.70 -8.47
C ALA A 48 -1.51 18.83 -9.63
N ARG A 49 -1.96 17.70 -10.19
CA ARG A 49 -3.00 17.68 -11.23
C ARG A 49 -4.31 18.30 -10.73
N ILE A 50 -4.79 17.89 -9.56
CA ILE A 50 -6.02 18.45 -8.95
C ILE A 50 -5.89 19.96 -8.72
N ASN A 51 -4.75 20.42 -8.21
CA ASN A 51 -4.48 21.83 -7.99
C ASN A 51 -4.39 22.63 -9.30
N SER A 52 -3.89 22.03 -10.38
CA SER A 52 -3.85 22.69 -11.69
C SER A 52 -5.24 22.82 -12.35
N GLN A 53 -6.13 21.85 -12.14
CA GLN A 53 -7.44 21.80 -12.82
C GLN A 53 -8.57 22.43 -12.00
N SER A 54 -8.45 22.48 -10.67
CA SER A 54 -9.50 23.03 -9.80
C SER A 54 -9.62 24.55 -9.95
N TRP A 55 -10.83 25.07 -9.78
CA TRP A 55 -11.10 26.52 -9.87
C TRP A 55 -10.88 27.26 -8.54
N SER A 56 -10.55 26.56 -7.46
CA SER A 56 -10.27 27.21 -6.18
C SER A 56 -9.05 28.15 -6.29
N ARG A 57 -9.09 29.25 -5.54
CA ARG A 57 -7.96 30.17 -5.37
C ARG A 57 -6.86 29.60 -4.47
N ASN A 58 -7.20 28.62 -3.64
CA ASN A 58 -6.26 27.98 -2.71
C ASN A 58 -5.87 26.59 -3.18
N LEU A 59 -4.75 26.13 -2.64
CA LEU A 59 -4.26 24.77 -2.87
C LEU A 59 -5.08 23.79 -2.04
N TYR A 60 -5.32 22.61 -2.60
CA TYR A 60 -5.75 21.42 -1.89
C TYR A 60 -4.54 20.65 -1.39
N GLY A 61 -4.61 20.20 -0.14
CA GLY A 61 -3.64 19.29 0.47
C GLY A 61 -4.27 17.94 0.76
N VAL A 62 -3.45 16.92 0.92
CA VAL A 62 -3.89 15.55 1.22
C VAL A 62 -4.05 15.39 2.73
N VAL A 63 -5.24 14.96 3.19
CA VAL A 63 -5.53 14.71 4.61
C VAL A 63 -5.15 13.29 5.00
N ARG A 64 -5.51 12.32 4.17
CA ARG A 64 -5.20 10.90 4.34
C ARG A 64 -5.03 10.25 2.99
N SER A 65 -4.06 9.36 2.86
CA SER A 65 -3.86 8.50 1.69
C SER A 65 -3.82 7.04 2.11
N ARG A 66 -4.20 6.16 1.18
CA ARG A 66 -4.15 4.71 1.29
C ARG A 66 -3.93 4.12 -0.10
N VAL A 67 -3.05 3.13 -0.19
CA VAL A 67 -2.92 2.27 -1.36
C VAL A 67 -3.99 1.19 -1.27
N MET A 68 -4.83 1.11 -2.31
CA MET A 68 -5.92 0.13 -2.40
C MET A 68 -5.48 -1.15 -3.12
N GLY A 69 -4.54 -1.04 -4.04
CA GLY A 69 -4.03 -2.17 -4.81
C GLY A 69 -2.81 -1.78 -5.61
N VAL A 70 -2.00 -2.77 -5.92
CA VAL A 70 -0.86 -2.64 -6.83
C VAL A 70 -0.81 -3.87 -7.72
N ASP A 71 -0.94 -3.64 -9.03
CA ASP A 71 -0.88 -4.68 -10.05
C ASP A 71 0.41 -4.51 -10.85
N ALA A 72 1.38 -5.41 -10.67
CA ALA A 72 2.58 -5.47 -11.50
C ALA A 72 2.31 -6.38 -12.71
N TRP A 73 2.47 -5.84 -13.93
CA TRP A 73 2.23 -6.61 -15.17
C TRP A 73 3.51 -7.25 -15.71
N ASP A 74 4.61 -6.50 -15.70
CA ASP A 74 5.94 -6.92 -16.14
C ASP A 74 6.98 -6.16 -15.31
N GLY A 75 8.24 -6.60 -15.32
CA GLY A 75 9.30 -6.17 -14.39
C GLY A 75 9.56 -4.65 -14.28
N ASP A 76 8.98 -3.82 -15.15
CA ASP A 76 9.09 -2.36 -15.18
C ASP A 76 7.73 -1.61 -15.20
N ALA A 77 6.60 -2.33 -15.30
CA ALA A 77 5.27 -1.73 -15.41
C ALA A 77 4.36 -2.17 -14.26
N TYR A 78 3.90 -1.19 -13.48
CA TYR A 78 2.95 -1.39 -12.39
C TYR A 78 1.79 -0.40 -12.48
N ARG A 79 0.61 -0.85 -12.06
CA ARG A 79 -0.56 -0.03 -11.81
C ARG A 79 -0.74 0.13 -10.32
N LEU A 80 -0.90 1.37 -9.90
CA LEU A 80 -1.08 1.75 -8.51
C LEU A 80 -2.47 2.36 -8.34
N ASP A 81 -3.32 1.71 -7.53
CA ASP A 81 -4.63 2.25 -7.16
C ASP A 81 -4.51 2.99 -5.82
N LEU A 82 -4.53 4.33 -5.88
CA LEU A 82 -4.45 5.21 -4.72
C LEU A 82 -5.82 5.78 -4.37
N GLN A 83 -6.18 5.71 -3.08
CA GLN A 83 -7.32 6.43 -2.53
C GLN A 83 -6.82 7.47 -1.53
N PHE A 84 -7.18 8.73 -1.75
CA PHE A 84 -6.83 9.81 -0.84
C PHE A 84 -7.95 10.83 -0.70
N SER A 85 -8.00 11.48 0.45
CA SER A 85 -8.91 12.59 0.75
C SER A 85 -8.16 13.92 0.68
N ILE A 86 -8.82 14.93 0.10
CA ILE A 86 -8.27 16.27 -0.05
C ILE A 86 -9.06 17.28 0.77
N ARG A 87 -8.39 18.34 1.21
CA ARG A 87 -9.03 19.49 1.86
C ARG A 87 -8.36 20.78 1.40
N GLU A 88 -9.16 21.84 1.30
CA GLU A 88 -8.64 23.16 0.95
C GLU A 88 -7.70 23.69 2.05
N THR A 89 -6.58 24.27 1.62
CA THR A 89 -5.57 24.88 2.50
C THR A 89 -5.70 26.40 2.53
N VAL A 90 -4.99 27.02 3.46
CA VAL A 90 -4.88 28.49 3.54
C VAL A 90 -3.94 29.07 2.48
N CYS A 91 -3.13 28.23 1.83
CA CYS A 91 -2.15 28.67 0.83
C CYS A 91 -2.83 28.95 -0.50
N THR A 92 -2.50 30.09 -1.11
CA THR A 92 -2.97 30.43 -2.45
C THR A 92 -2.16 29.70 -3.52
N LYS A 93 -2.78 29.39 -4.66
CA LYS A 93 -2.08 28.71 -5.77
C LYS A 93 -0.91 29.50 -6.33
N GLY A 94 -0.99 30.82 -6.32
CA GLY A 94 0.09 31.72 -6.76
C GLY A 94 1.27 31.83 -5.78
N SER A 95 1.19 31.23 -4.59
CA SER A 95 2.26 31.35 -3.58
C SER A 95 3.51 30.51 -3.88
N GLY A 96 3.42 29.55 -4.81
CA GLY A 96 4.51 28.61 -5.09
C GLY A 96 4.88 27.69 -3.92
N ARG A 97 4.07 27.67 -2.85
CA ARG A 97 4.29 26.81 -1.68
C ARG A 97 3.87 25.38 -1.96
N ASP A 98 4.56 24.47 -1.31
CA ASP A 98 4.24 23.05 -1.37
C ASP A 98 2.95 22.75 -0.57
N PRO A 99 1.95 22.07 -1.17
CA PRO A 99 0.68 21.77 -0.51
C PRO A 99 0.80 20.98 0.79
N PHE A 100 1.88 20.19 1.00
CA PHE A 100 2.07 19.39 2.22
C PHE A 100 2.53 20.23 3.41
N THR A 101 3.14 21.40 3.16
CA THR A 101 3.54 22.35 4.21
C THR A 101 2.43 23.30 4.63
N CYS A 102 1.32 23.31 3.91
CA CYS A 102 0.25 24.26 4.07
C CYS A 102 -0.79 23.79 5.09
N SER A 103 -1.14 24.66 6.04
CA SER A 103 -2.21 24.38 6.97
C SER A 103 -3.56 24.33 6.26
N PHE A 104 -4.41 23.40 6.68
CA PHE A 104 -5.77 23.32 6.16
C PHE A 104 -6.62 24.50 6.63
N LYS A 105 -7.61 24.89 5.83
CA LYS A 105 -8.63 25.80 6.32
C LYS A 105 -9.45 25.14 7.42
N SER A 106 -9.83 25.95 8.40
CA SER A 106 -10.70 25.59 9.51
C SER A 106 -11.75 26.69 9.70
N GLY A 107 -13.00 26.32 9.93
CA GLY A 107 -14.09 27.27 10.15
C GLY A 107 -15.48 26.63 10.00
N PRO A 108 -16.56 27.36 10.31
CA PRO A 108 -17.92 26.84 10.27
C PRO A 108 -18.48 26.60 8.85
N PHE A 109 -17.78 27.04 7.81
CA PHE A 109 -18.21 26.95 6.40
C PHE A 109 -17.22 26.19 5.50
N VAL A 110 -16.38 25.32 6.08
CA VAL A 110 -15.44 24.42 5.36
C VAL A 110 -15.80 22.96 5.53
#